data_AF-F7X4Q8-F1
#
_entry.id   AF-F7X4Q8-F1
#
_cell.length_a   1.000
_cell.length_b   1.000
_cell.length_c   1.000
_cell.angle_alpha   90.00
_cell.angle_beta   90.00
_cell.angle_gamma   90.00
#
_symmetry.space_group_name_H-M   'P 1'
#
loop_
_entity.id
_entity.type
_entity.pdbx_description
1 polymer ?
#
loop_
_entity_poly.entity_id
_entity_poly.type
_entity_poly.pdbx_seq_one_letter_code
_entity_poly.pdbx_strand_id
1 'polypeptide(L)'
;MNTLRSTPALPRSPLLASAELPKSREGDPVFAEPWQAVAFAMTVRLHEQGVFSWSEWAEALSAELYKPGRRADGTDYYDCWVAALSRLVTELSIASGPELEALVGSWQRAAEATPHGTPIALANDPLR
;
A
#
# COMPACT_ATOMS: atom_id res chain seq x y z
N MET A 1 -22.12 -22.02 -32.77
CA MET A 1 -22.47 -21.92 -31.33
C MET A 1 -21.18 -22.00 -30.52
N ASN A 2 -20.51 -20.87 -30.26
CA ASN A 2 -19.58 -20.75 -29.14
C ASN A 2 -19.33 -19.26 -28.84
N THR A 3 -19.91 -18.82 -27.73
CA THR A 3 -19.89 -17.45 -27.24
C THR A 3 -18.58 -17.23 -26.49
N LEU A 4 -17.63 -16.50 -27.08
CA LEU A 4 -16.45 -16.03 -26.36
C LEU A 4 -16.92 -15.02 -25.31
N ARG A 5 -16.83 -15.44 -24.05
CA ARG A 5 -17.04 -14.62 -22.86
C ARG A 5 -16.01 -13.48 -22.88
N SER A 6 -16.43 -12.30 -23.30
CA SER A 6 -15.66 -11.07 -23.16
C SER A 6 -15.35 -10.84 -21.68
N THR A 7 -14.08 -10.95 -21.31
CA THR A 7 -13.56 -10.46 -20.04
C THR A 7 -13.78 -8.94 -20.00
N PRO A 8 -14.48 -8.36 -19.01
CA PRO A 8 -14.48 -6.91 -18.89
C PRO A 8 -13.05 -6.47 -18.57
N ALA A 9 -12.48 -5.62 -19.42
CA ALA A 9 -11.26 -4.91 -19.09
C ALA A 9 -11.54 -4.11 -17.82
N LEU A 10 -10.82 -4.42 -16.73
CA LEU A 10 -10.90 -3.63 -15.50
C LEU A 10 -10.67 -2.16 -15.88
N PRO A 11 -11.49 -1.22 -15.39
CA PRO A 11 -11.26 0.20 -15.64
C PRO A 11 -9.83 0.52 -15.20
N ARG A 12 -9.02 1.06 -16.11
CA ARG A 12 -7.65 1.47 -15.78
C ARG A 12 -7.74 2.52 -14.68
N SER A 13 -7.36 2.13 -13.46
CA SER A 13 -7.36 3.04 -12.31
C SER A 13 -6.52 4.28 -12.66
N PRO A 14 -7.04 5.50 -12.44
CA PRO A 14 -6.30 6.75 -12.67
C PRO A 14 -4.92 6.76 -12.01
N LEU A 15 -4.75 5.99 -10.92
CA LEU A 15 -3.45 5.77 -10.31
C LEU A 15 -2.40 5.23 -11.25
N LEU A 16 -2.74 4.30 -12.13
CA LEU A 16 -1.78 3.74 -13.11
C LEU A 16 -1.23 4.83 -14.04
N ALA A 17 -1.99 5.92 -14.23
CA ALA A 17 -1.59 7.06 -15.04
C ALA A 17 -0.84 8.15 -14.26
N SER A 18 -0.79 8.10 -12.91
CA SER A 18 -0.16 9.13 -12.07
C SER A 18 1.29 9.40 -12.47
N ALA A 19 1.65 10.68 -12.62
CA ALA A 19 3.00 11.11 -13.02
C ALA A 19 4.08 10.77 -11.98
N GLU A 20 3.67 10.63 -10.72
CA GLU A 20 4.54 10.39 -9.57
C GLU A 20 4.95 8.92 -9.39
N LEU A 21 4.34 7.99 -10.12
CA LEU A 21 4.74 6.58 -10.06
C LEU A 21 6.01 6.34 -10.87
N PRO A 22 6.97 5.56 -10.34
CA PRO A 22 8.06 5.03 -11.15
C PRO A 22 7.48 4.19 -12.28
N LYS A 23 7.63 4.66 -13.53
CA LYS A 23 7.14 3.97 -14.72
C LYS A 23 8.29 3.37 -15.50
N SER A 24 8.05 2.16 -16.01
CA SER A 24 8.89 1.51 -17.00
C SER A 24 8.88 2.29 -18.31
N ARG A 25 9.80 1.96 -19.22
CA ARG A 25 9.81 2.52 -20.58
C ARG A 25 8.50 2.25 -21.34
N GLU A 26 7.79 1.17 -21.02
CA GLU A 26 6.46 0.86 -21.57
C GLU A 26 5.29 1.56 -20.84
N GLY A 27 5.53 2.30 -19.76
CA GLY A 27 4.52 3.03 -19.01
C GLY A 27 3.87 2.26 -17.85
N ASP A 28 4.26 1.00 -17.63
CA ASP A 28 3.79 0.18 -16.52
C ASP A 28 4.47 0.56 -15.19
N PRO A 29 3.77 0.46 -14.04
CA PRO A 29 4.38 0.70 -12.74
C PRO A 29 5.54 -0.28 -12.50
N VAL A 30 6.72 0.24 -12.18
CA VAL A 30 7.87 -0.57 -11.78
C VAL A 30 7.96 -0.55 -10.27
N PHE A 31 7.93 -1.75 -9.69
CA PHE A 31 8.12 -1.97 -8.27
C PHE A 31 9.52 -2.53 -8.07
N ALA A 32 10.33 -1.85 -7.26
CA ALA A 32 11.66 -2.31 -6.87
C ALA A 32 11.57 -3.51 -5.92
N GLU A 33 10.54 -3.54 -5.08
CA GLU A 33 10.33 -4.57 -4.08
C GLU A 33 8.88 -5.11 -4.14
N PRO A 34 8.65 -6.40 -3.84
CA PRO A 34 7.31 -7.00 -3.90
C PRO A 34 6.26 -6.28 -3.03
N TRP A 35 6.67 -5.75 -1.87
CA TRP A 35 5.77 -5.04 -0.96
C TRP A 35 5.21 -3.74 -1.56
N GLN A 36 5.93 -3.10 -2.48
CA GLN A 36 5.48 -1.87 -3.14
C GLN A 36 4.27 -2.14 -4.04
N ALA A 37 4.29 -3.28 -4.75
CA ALA A 37 3.16 -3.73 -5.55
C ALA A 37 1.92 -4.01 -4.69
N VAL A 38 2.13 -4.59 -3.50
CA VAL A 38 1.05 -4.87 -2.55
C VAL A 38 0.44 -3.56 -2.02
N ALA A 39 1.26 -2.59 -1.61
CA ALA A 39 0.79 -1.28 -1.15
C ALA A 39 -0.03 -0.56 -2.23
N PHE A 40 0.47 -0.57 -3.48
CA PHE A 40 -0.26 -0.01 -4.63
C PHE A 40 -1.61 -0.70 -4.85
N ALA A 41 -1.63 -2.04 -4.86
CA ALA A 41 -2.85 -2.82 -5.06
C ALA A 41 -3.88 -2.55 -3.96
N MET A 42 -3.45 -2.41 -2.70
CA MET A 42 -4.33 -2.03 -1.59
C MET A 42 -4.94 -0.64 -1.79
N THR A 43 -4.15 0.36 -2.16
CA THR A 43 -4.66 1.71 -2.45
C THR A 43 -5.69 1.71 -3.58
N VAL A 44 -5.39 1.03 -4.71
CA VAL A 44 -6.32 0.91 -5.83
C VAL A 44 -7.62 0.25 -5.38
N ARG A 45 -7.53 -0.86 -4.64
CA ARG A 45 -8.71 -1.62 -4.20
C ARG A 45 -9.59 -0.82 -3.24
N LEU A 46 -9.01 -0.09 -2.31
CA LEU A 46 -9.76 0.75 -1.37
C LEU A 46 -10.48 1.89 -2.11
N HIS A 47 -9.80 2.53 -3.05
CA HIS A 47 -10.45 3.52 -3.92
C HIS A 47 -11.58 2.90 -4.75
N GLU A 48 -11.37 1.74 -5.38
CA GLU A 48 -12.42 1.05 -6.15
C GLU A 48 -13.65 0.69 -5.30
N GLN A 49 -13.45 0.46 -4.00
CA GLN A 49 -14.53 0.24 -3.04
C GLN A 49 -15.22 1.53 -2.58
N GLY A 50 -14.78 2.70 -3.05
CA GLY A 50 -15.35 4.00 -2.70
C GLY A 50 -15.00 4.44 -1.28
N VAL A 51 -13.95 3.86 -0.70
CA VAL A 51 -13.50 4.14 0.66
C VAL A 51 -12.97 5.58 0.79
N PHE A 52 -12.23 6.03 -0.22
CA PHE A 52 -11.74 7.39 -0.37
C PHE A 52 -11.72 7.78 -1.85
N SER A 53 -11.73 9.07 -2.10
CA SER A 53 -11.56 9.67 -3.42
C SER A 53 -10.07 9.86 -3.78
N TRP A 54 -9.79 9.98 -5.08
CA TRP A 54 -8.43 10.31 -5.53
C TRP A 54 -7.92 11.66 -5.02
N SER A 55 -8.81 12.62 -4.74
CA SER A 55 -8.44 13.90 -4.13
C SER A 55 -7.92 13.72 -2.70
N GLU A 56 -8.64 12.96 -1.87
CA GLU A 56 -8.20 12.67 -0.49
C GLU A 56 -6.88 11.89 -0.48
N TRP A 57 -6.74 10.94 -1.41
CA TRP A 57 -5.47 10.23 -1.62
C TRP A 57 -4.32 11.18 -1.97
N ALA A 58 -4.53 12.07 -2.95
CA ALA A 58 -3.50 13.00 -3.40
C ALA A 58 -3.09 13.97 -2.28
N GLU A 59 -4.05 14.45 -1.48
CA GLU A 59 -3.78 15.31 -0.33
C GLU A 59 -2.98 14.59 0.76
N ALA A 60 -3.38 13.38 1.13
CA ALA A 60 -2.66 12.58 2.12
C ALA A 60 -1.23 12.24 1.66
N LEU A 61 -1.06 11.81 0.42
CA LEU A 61 0.25 11.49 -0.15
C LEU A 61 1.14 12.74 -0.23
N SER A 62 0.58 13.86 -0.68
CA SER A 62 1.29 15.13 -0.76
C SER A 62 1.74 15.58 0.63
N ALA A 63 0.88 15.49 1.65
CA ALA A 63 1.24 15.82 3.02
C ALA A 63 2.42 14.99 3.54
N GLU A 64 2.51 13.71 3.19
CA GLU A 64 3.65 12.86 3.54
C GLU A 64 4.91 13.21 2.72
N LEU A 65 4.76 13.46 1.42
CA LEU A 65 5.85 13.88 0.51
C LEU A 65 6.52 15.19 0.92
N TYR A 66 5.77 16.15 1.46
CA TYR A 66 6.29 17.45 1.89
C TYR A 66 6.81 17.49 3.33
N LYS A 67 6.85 16.37 4.06
CA LYS A 67 7.43 16.35 5.40
C LYS A 67 8.92 16.71 5.37
N PRO A 68 9.45 17.42 6.38
CA PRO A 68 10.88 17.69 6.48
C PRO A 68 11.66 16.39 6.77
N GLY A 69 12.84 16.23 6.16
CA GLY A 69 13.72 15.07 6.37
C GLY A 69 13.65 13.97 5.32
N ARG A 70 12.97 14.22 4.20
CA ARG A 70 12.85 13.28 3.08
C ARG A 70 14.16 13.11 2.34
N ARG A 71 14.41 11.88 1.88
CA ARG A 71 15.61 11.60 1.10
C ARG A 71 15.46 12.19 -0.30
N ALA A 72 16.48 12.93 -0.72
CA ALA A 72 16.55 13.53 -2.05
C ALA A 72 16.67 12.51 -3.19
N ASP A 73 16.98 11.25 -2.87
CA ASP A 73 17.09 10.15 -3.83
C ASP A 73 15.75 9.48 -4.17
N GLY A 74 14.66 9.86 -3.48
CA GLY A 74 13.31 9.32 -3.70
C GLY A 74 13.15 7.86 -3.26
N THR A 75 14.13 7.30 -2.53
CA THR A 75 14.05 5.90 -2.06
C THR A 75 12.95 5.68 -1.03
N ASP A 76 12.51 6.74 -0.35
CA ASP A 76 11.45 6.73 0.64
C ASP A 76 10.05 7.00 0.04
N TYR A 77 9.92 7.03 -1.29
CA TYR A 77 8.65 7.30 -1.98
C TYR A 77 7.54 6.33 -1.55
N TYR A 78 7.81 5.02 -1.64
CA TYR A 78 6.83 4.01 -1.26
C TYR A 78 6.66 3.87 0.26
N ASP A 79 7.66 4.21 1.07
CA ASP A 79 7.48 4.33 2.52
C ASP A 79 6.41 5.37 2.84
N CYS A 80 6.42 6.47 2.08
CA CYS A 80 5.48 7.57 2.32
C CYS A 80 4.13 7.35 1.65
N TRP A 81 4.10 6.54 0.60
CA TRP A 81 2.86 5.93 0.11
C TRP A 81 2.18 5.11 1.20
N VAL A 82 2.92 4.23 1.89
CA VAL A 82 2.39 3.41 2.99
C VAL A 82 1.98 4.30 4.17
N ALA A 83 2.76 5.33 4.50
CA ALA A 83 2.39 6.30 5.54
C ALA A 83 1.08 7.03 5.22
N ALA A 84 0.90 7.48 3.98
CA ALA A 84 -0.33 8.15 3.53
C ALA A 84 -1.53 7.19 3.56
N LEU A 85 -1.33 5.94 3.15
CA LEU A 85 -2.37 4.92 3.21
C LEU A 85 -2.78 4.61 4.65
N SER A 86 -1.82 4.42 5.55
CA SER A 86 -2.04 4.21 6.97
C SER A 86 -2.85 5.37 7.59
N ARG A 87 -2.46 6.60 7.26
CA ARG A 87 -3.15 7.81 7.69
C ARG A 87 -4.61 7.83 7.23
N LEU A 88 -4.88 7.59 5.94
CA LEU A 88 -6.23 7.58 5.40
C LEU A 88 -7.11 6.49 6.02
N VAL A 89 -6.58 5.28 6.16
CA VAL A 89 -7.32 4.17 6.79
C VAL A 89 -7.65 4.48 8.25
N THR A 90 -6.78 5.22 8.94
CA THR A 90 -7.00 5.70 10.31
C THR A 90 -8.02 6.84 10.36
N GLU A 91 -7.91 7.86 9.51
CA GLU A 91 -8.83 9.00 9.45
C GLU A 91 -10.25 8.57 9.07
N LEU A 92 -10.37 7.58 8.19
CA LEU A 92 -11.65 7.00 7.76
C LEU A 92 -12.20 5.94 8.74
N SER A 93 -11.54 5.74 9.89
CA SER A 93 -11.96 4.79 10.94
C SER A 93 -12.14 3.33 10.46
N ILE A 94 -11.43 2.94 9.40
CA ILE A 94 -11.46 1.59 8.84
C ILE A 94 -10.60 0.64 9.67
N ALA A 95 -9.48 1.16 10.16
CA ALA A 95 -8.69 0.57 11.21
C ALA A 95 -8.34 1.69 12.19
N SER A 96 -8.45 1.46 13.49
CA SER A 96 -7.99 2.45 14.45
C SER A 96 -6.46 2.47 14.51
N GLY A 97 -5.88 3.64 14.73
CA GLY A 97 -4.42 3.77 14.91
C GLY A 97 -3.85 2.79 15.95
N PRO A 98 -4.49 2.60 17.13
CA PRO A 98 -4.06 1.60 18.11
C PRO A 98 -4.10 0.16 17.59
N GLU A 99 -5.10 -0.22 16.79
CA GLU A 99 -5.17 -1.57 16.19
C GLU A 99 -4.05 -1.78 15.17
N LEU A 100 -3.74 -0.77 14.37
CA LEU A 100 -2.66 -0.83 13.40
C LEU A 100 -1.30 -0.97 14.10
N GLU A 101 -1.03 -0.15 15.11
CA GLU A 101 0.21 -0.23 15.91
C GLU A 101 0.32 -1.58 16.64
N ALA A 102 -0.78 -2.08 17.19
CA ALA A 102 -0.82 -3.41 17.82
C ALA A 102 -0.49 -4.52 16.80
N LEU A 103 -1.02 -4.42 15.58
CA LEU A 103 -0.77 -5.37 14.51
C LEU A 103 0.69 -5.30 14.02
N VAL A 104 1.26 -4.10 13.85
CA VAL A 104 2.69 -3.91 13.52
C VAL A 104 3.56 -4.54 14.59
N GLY A 105 3.29 -4.27 15.87
CA GLY A 105 4.02 -4.87 16.98
C GLY A 105 3.86 -6.40 17.04
N SER A 106 2.67 -6.92 16.73
CA SER A 106 2.42 -8.37 16.66
C SER A 106 3.24 -9.03 15.56
N TRP A 107 3.31 -8.42 14.36
CA TRP A 107 4.17 -8.90 13.28
C TRP A 107 5.66 -8.82 13.61
N GLN A 108 6.12 -7.77 14.29
CA GLN A 108 7.51 -7.64 14.72
C GLN A 108 7.89 -8.76 15.68
N ARG A 109 7.08 -9.00 16.72
CA ARG A 109 7.31 -10.09 17.68
C ARG A 109 7.22 -11.46 17.01
N ALA A 110 6.27 -11.65 16.10
CA ALA A 110 6.18 -12.87 15.32
C ALA A 110 7.43 -13.10 14.48
N ALA A 111 7.99 -12.06 13.84
CA ALA A 111 9.22 -12.15 13.08
C ALA A 111 10.42 -12.50 13.97
N GLU A 112 10.54 -11.89 15.15
CA GLU A 112 11.59 -12.18 16.14
C GLU A 112 11.51 -13.61 16.69
N ALA A 113 10.29 -14.11 16.92
CA ALA A 113 10.04 -15.46 17.43
C ALA A 113 10.13 -16.55 16.35
N THR A 114 10.16 -16.19 15.07
CA THR A 114 10.20 -17.14 13.95
C THR A 114 11.65 -17.56 13.68
N PRO A 115 12.02 -18.85 13.82
CA PRO A 115 13.34 -19.33 13.47
C PRO A 115 13.69 -19.05 11.99
N HIS A 116 14.95 -18.74 11.71
CA HIS A 116 15.41 -18.50 10.34
C HIS A 116 15.07 -19.68 9.42
N GLY A 117 14.54 -19.38 8.23
CA GLY A 117 14.12 -20.38 7.24
C GLY A 117 12.69 -20.89 7.41
N THR A 118 11.93 -20.41 8.41
CA THR A 118 10.50 -20.68 8.54
C THR A 118 9.64 -19.47 8.18
N PRO A 119 8.43 -19.66 7.62
CA PRO A 119 7.53 -18.55 7.29
C PRO A 119 7.11 -17.79 8.56
N ILE A 120 7.17 -16.46 8.51
CA ILE A 120 6.65 -15.61 9.58
C ILE A 120 5.13 -15.65 9.50
N ALA A 121 4.49 -16.17 10.54
CA ALA A 121 3.04 -16.16 10.69
C ALA A 121 2.67 -15.37 11.94
N LEU A 122 1.55 -14.65 11.90
CA LEU A 122 1.07 -13.86 13.03
C LEU A 122 0.69 -14.73 14.26
N ALA A 123 0.57 -16.05 14.09
CA ALA A 123 0.41 -17.00 15.19
C ALA A 123 1.71 -17.23 15.99
N ASN A 124 2.86 -16.77 15.46
CA ASN A 124 4.15 -16.89 16.11
C ASN A 124 4.39 -15.76 17.13
N ASP A 125 3.47 -14.79 17.25
CA ASP A 125 3.54 -13.75 18.27
C ASP A 125 3.31 -14.36 19.68
N PRO A 126 4.30 -14.28 20.59
CA PRO A 126 4.20 -14.86 21.94
C PRO A 126 3.23 -14.11 22.86
N LEU A 127 2.78 -12.91 22.51
CA LEU A 127 1.92 -12.05 23.33
C LEU A 127 0.47 -11.96 22.83
N ARG A 128 0.08 -12.84 21.91
CA ARG A 128 -1.23 -12.80 21.26
C ARG A 128 -2.35 -13.42 22.07
#